data_AF-A0A1A9G2B4-F1
#
_entry.id   AF-A0A1A9G2B4-F1
#
_cell.length_a   1.000
_cell.length_b   1.000
_cell.length_c   1.000
_cell.angle_alpha   90.00
_cell.angle_beta   90.00
_cell.angle_gamma   90.00
#
_symmetry.space_group_name_H-M   'P 1'
#
loop_
_entity.id
_entity.type
_entity.pdbx_description
1 polymer ?
#
loop_
_entity_poly.entity_id
_entity_poly.type
_entity_poly.pdbx_seq_one_letter_code
_entity_poly.pdbx_strand_id
1 'polypeptide(L)'
;MTTTRRTFLGGIAAVSIPPAAMAVAAAEPETPSVDQFLAVATAAERARYHADALKEAMAEIHPDRSWRSVIDDKHQFVLTIGDPRPDA
;
A
#
# COMPACT_ATOMS: atom_id res chain seq x y z
N MET A 1 6.39 26.23 17.11
CA MET A 1 5.36 25.57 16.29
C MET A 1 5.45 24.07 16.55
N THR A 2 4.64 23.57 17.49
CA THR A 2 3.48 22.68 17.20
C THR A 2 3.89 21.46 16.38
N THR A 3 3.94 20.26 16.96
CA THR A 3 2.76 19.38 16.93
C THR A 3 2.80 18.33 18.06
N THR A 4 1.85 18.45 18.98
CA THR A 4 1.45 17.43 19.95
C THR A 4 0.93 16.20 19.21
N ARG A 5 1.56 15.03 19.41
CA ARG A 5 1.01 13.74 18.96
C ARG A 5 -0.19 13.40 19.84
N ARG A 6 -1.40 13.59 19.32
CA ARG A 6 -2.64 13.06 19.91
C ARG A 6 -2.70 11.55 19.63
N THR A 7 -2.13 10.76 20.53
CA THR A 7 -2.43 9.33 20.61
C THR A 7 -3.80 9.19 21.26
N PHE A 8 -4.85 9.15 20.45
CA PHE A 8 -6.20 8.88 20.91
C PHE A 8 -6.36 7.36 21.07
N LEU A 9 -5.97 6.84 22.24
CA LEU A 9 -6.33 5.48 22.68
C LEU A 9 -7.79 5.52 23.15
N GLY A 10 -8.71 5.43 22.17
CA GLY A 10 -10.14 5.26 22.43
C GLY A 10 -10.42 3.83 22.90
N GLY A 11 -11.12 3.72 24.02
CA GLY A 11 -11.19 2.52 24.86
C GLY A 11 -11.85 1.30 24.21
N ILE A 12 -11.30 0.14 24.55
CA ILE A 12 -11.92 -1.16 24.32
C ILE A 12 -12.99 -1.33 25.39
N ALA A 13 -14.26 -1.19 25.01
CA ALA A 13 -15.37 -1.60 25.87
C ALA A 13 -15.34 -3.14 25.96
N ALA A 14 -14.94 -3.68 27.11
CA ALA A 14 -15.02 -5.10 27.38
C ALA A 14 -16.49 -5.51 27.54
N VAL A 15 -17.12 -5.90 26.42
CA VAL A 15 -18.37 -6.66 26.47
C VAL A 15 -18.03 -8.06 26.99
N SER A 16 -18.63 -8.42 28.13
CA SER A 16 -18.55 -9.76 28.72
C SER A 16 -19.28 -10.76 27.81
N ILE A 17 -18.54 -11.42 26.92
CA ILE A 17 -19.07 -12.47 26.04
C ILE A 17 -19.05 -13.81 26.81
N PRO A 18 -20.15 -14.59 26.81
CA PRO A 18 -20.20 -15.90 27.45
C PRO A 18 -19.13 -16.85 26.88
N PRO A 19 -18.47 -17.67 27.72
CA PRO A 19 -17.35 -18.53 27.31
C PRO A 19 -17.72 -19.61 26.28
N ALA A 20 -19.00 -19.83 26.01
CA ALA A 20 -19.49 -20.80 25.02
C ALA A 20 -19.36 -20.33 23.55
N ALA A 21 -18.97 -19.07 23.29
CA ALA A 21 -18.82 -18.53 21.93
C ALA A 21 -17.35 -18.37 21.47
N MET A 22 -16.37 -18.80 22.27
CA MET A 22 -14.93 -18.65 21.99
C MET A 22 -14.35 -19.70 21.02
N ALA A 23 -15.17 -20.28 20.16
CA ALA A 23 -14.74 -21.21 19.11
C ALA A 23 -15.11 -20.70 17.71
N VAL A 24 -14.97 -19.40 17.48
CA VAL A 24 -14.71 -18.92 16.11
C VAL A 24 -13.20 -18.91 16.00
N ALA A 25 -12.65 -19.99 15.42
CA ALA A 25 -11.25 -20.00 15.01
C ALA A 25 -10.98 -18.69 14.28
N ALA A 26 -10.03 -17.91 14.79
CA ALA A 26 -9.55 -16.72 14.12
C ALA A 26 -8.91 -17.19 12.81
N ALA A 27 -9.73 -17.29 11.76
CA ALA A 27 -9.22 -17.37 10.41
C ALA A 27 -8.39 -16.10 10.23
N GLU A 28 -7.08 -16.27 10.03
CA GLU A 28 -6.24 -15.16 9.61
C GLU A 28 -6.91 -14.54 8.38
N PRO A 29 -7.09 -13.21 8.32
CA PRO A 29 -7.66 -12.58 7.15
C PRO A 29 -6.77 -12.95 5.97
N GLU A 30 -7.26 -13.79 5.06
CA GLU A 30 -6.49 -14.20 3.89
C GLU A 30 -6.18 -12.94 3.08
N THR A 31 -4.90 -12.60 2.98
CA THR A 31 -4.46 -11.53 2.11
C THR A 31 -4.75 -11.95 0.67
N PRO A 32 -5.59 -11.21 -0.08
CA PRO A 32 -5.95 -11.60 -1.44
C PRO A 32 -4.70 -11.70 -2.30
N SER A 33 -4.66 -12.70 -3.18
CA SER A 33 -3.52 -12.87 -4.10
C SER A 33 -3.47 -11.71 -5.10
N VAL A 34 -2.27 -11.46 -5.65
CA VAL A 34 -2.09 -10.47 -6.72
C VAL A 34 -3.02 -10.75 -7.90
N ASP A 35 -3.15 -12.02 -8.29
CA ASP A 35 -4.02 -12.44 -9.39
C ASP A 35 -5.50 -12.14 -9.10
N GLN A 36 -5.95 -12.39 -7.86
CA GLN A 36 -7.32 -12.07 -7.44
C GLN A 36 -7.58 -10.56 -7.47
N PHE A 37 -6.62 -9.75 -6.99
CA PHE A 37 -6.71 -8.30 -7.08
C PHE A 37 -6.79 -7.82 -8.55
N LEU A 38 -5.88 -8.29 -9.41
CA LEU A 38 -5.83 -7.87 -10.81
C LEU A 38 -7.04 -8.33 -11.64
N ALA A 39 -7.69 -9.42 -11.25
CA ALA A 39 -8.89 -9.93 -11.92
C ALA A 39 -10.12 -9.01 -11.74
N VAL A 40 -10.23 -8.33 -10.60
CA VAL A 40 -11.37 -7.43 -10.29
C VAL A 40 -11.02 -5.95 -10.42
N ALA A 41 -9.73 -5.60 -10.52
CA ALA A 41 -9.26 -4.23 -10.65
C ALA A 41 -9.72 -3.57 -11.96
N THR A 42 -10.07 -2.29 -11.86
CA THR A 42 -10.30 -1.42 -13.02
C THR A 42 -9.02 -1.27 -13.86
N ALA A 43 -9.16 -0.83 -15.10
CA ALA A 43 -8.00 -0.58 -15.96
C ALA A 43 -7.03 0.47 -15.35
N ALA A 44 -7.55 1.50 -14.69
CA ALA A 44 -6.76 2.52 -14.03
C ALA A 44 -5.98 1.96 -12.82
N GLU A 45 -6.62 1.12 -12.00
CA GLU A 45 -5.96 0.46 -10.86
C GLU A 45 -4.86 -0.49 -11.32
N ARG A 46 -5.08 -1.24 -12.41
CA ARG A 46 -4.02 -2.09 -13.00
C ARG A 46 -2.84 -1.26 -13.52
N ALA A 47 -3.12 -0.14 -14.21
CA ALA A 47 -2.07 0.75 -14.69
C ALA A 47 -1.23 1.33 -13.53
N ARG A 48 -1.90 1.76 -12.46
CA ARG A 48 -1.27 2.23 -11.22
C ARG A 48 -0.39 1.15 -10.59
N TYR A 49 -0.94 -0.06 -10.44
CA TYR A 49 -0.22 -1.21 -9.88
C TYR A 49 1.07 -1.50 -10.64
N HIS A 50 1.01 -1.59 -11.98
CA HIS A 50 2.19 -1.85 -12.79
C HIS A 50 3.19 -0.68 -12.78
N ALA A 51 2.73 0.56 -12.71
CA ALA A 51 3.61 1.73 -12.57
C ALA A 51 4.37 1.72 -11.23
N ASP A 52 3.72 1.31 -10.15
CA ASP A 52 4.35 1.17 -8.84
C ASP A 52 5.32 -0.03 -8.79
N ALA A 53 4.95 -1.17 -9.37
CA ALA A 53 5.86 -2.32 -9.51
C ALA A 53 7.12 -1.97 -10.32
N LEU A 54 6.98 -1.19 -11.40
CA LEU A 54 8.14 -0.69 -12.16
C LEU A 54 9.00 0.24 -11.30
N LYS A 55 8.38 1.16 -10.55
CA LYS A 55 9.10 2.08 -9.65
C LYS A 55 9.90 1.31 -8.58
N GLU A 56 9.34 0.25 -8.01
CA GLU A 56 10.02 -0.62 -7.04
C GLU A 56 11.21 -1.34 -7.68
N ALA A 57 11.02 -1.96 -8.85
CA ALA A 57 12.10 -2.61 -9.58
C ALA A 57 13.26 -1.63 -9.91
N MET A 58 12.93 -0.39 -10.29
CA MET A 58 13.95 0.63 -10.53
C MET A 58 14.70 1.04 -9.25
N ALA A 59 14.02 1.05 -8.10
CA ALA A 59 14.65 1.31 -6.80
C ALA A 59 15.61 0.19 -6.38
N GLU A 60 15.32 -1.05 -6.73
CA GLU A 60 16.23 -2.19 -6.53
C GLU A 60 17.46 -2.10 -7.44
N ILE A 61 17.27 -1.73 -8.71
CA ILE A 61 18.36 -1.60 -9.70
C ILE A 61 19.27 -0.42 -9.35
N HIS A 62 18.71 0.68 -8.84
CA HIS A 62 19.42 1.93 -8.54
C HIS A 62 19.02 2.46 -7.15
N PRO A 63 19.60 1.89 -6.08
CA PRO A 63 19.21 2.21 -4.70
C PRO A 63 19.68 3.59 -4.23
N ASP A 64 20.59 4.22 -4.96
CA ASP A 64 21.13 5.57 -4.76
C ASP A 64 20.15 6.70 -5.13
N ARG A 65 19.00 6.36 -5.73
CA ARG A 65 18.01 7.33 -6.22
C ARG A 65 16.70 7.27 -5.45
N SER A 66 15.98 8.38 -5.48
CA SER A 66 14.60 8.46 -4.99
C SER A 66 13.64 8.33 -6.18
N TRP A 67 12.70 7.40 -6.11
CA TRP A 67 11.89 7.00 -7.26
C TRP A 67 10.44 7.45 -7.14
N ARG A 68 9.88 7.96 -8.25
CA ARG A 68 8.46 8.32 -8.38
C ARG A 68 7.91 7.90 -9.74
N SER A 69 6.61 7.62 -9.79
CA SER A 69 5.88 7.28 -11.02
C SER A 69 4.78 8.30 -11.28
N VAL A 70 4.56 8.64 -12.55
CA VAL A 70 3.49 9.53 -13.01
C VAL A 70 2.80 8.87 -14.21
N ILE A 71 1.47 8.82 -14.17
CA ILE A 71 0.65 8.41 -15.31
C ILE A 71 0.10 9.68 -15.95
N ASP A 72 0.37 9.88 -17.23
CA ASP A 72 -0.20 10.97 -18.02
C ASP A 72 -1.37 10.43 -18.84
N ASP A 73 -2.60 10.64 -18.34
CA ASP A 73 -3.82 10.19 -19.01
C ASP A 73 -4.09 10.94 -20.33
N LYS A 74 -3.55 12.15 -20.48
CA LYS A 74 -3.75 12.99 -21.68
C LYS A 74 -2.91 12.48 -22.85
N HIS A 75 -1.68 12.06 -22.57
CA HIS A 75 -0.72 11.61 -23.59
C HIS A 75 -0.48 10.09 -23.55
N GLN A 76 -1.15 9.37 -22.66
CA GLN A 76 -1.23 7.91 -22.60
C GLN A 76 0.14 7.22 -22.37
N PHE A 77 0.90 7.72 -21.40
CA PHE A 77 2.16 7.09 -20.99
C PHE A 77 2.31 7.04 -19.47
N VAL A 78 3.23 6.18 -19.03
CA VAL A 78 3.74 6.13 -17.65
C VAL A 78 5.21 6.51 -17.67
N LEU A 79 5.60 7.38 -16.75
CA LEU A 79 7.00 7.77 -16.56
C LEU A 79 7.45 7.47 -15.13
N THR A 80 8.53 6.71 -15.02
CA THR A 80 9.22 6.43 -13.76
C THR A 80 10.52 7.23 -13.72
N ILE A 81 10.69 8.06 -12.70
CA ILE A 81 11.77 9.05 -12.59
C ILE A 81 12.59 8.75 -11.34
N GLY A 82 13.92 8.64 -11.50
CA GLY A 82 14.87 8.47 -10.41
C GLY A 82 15.60 9.78 -10.13
N ASP A 83 15.10 10.52 -9.14
CA ASP A 83 15.69 11.79 -8.70
C ASP A 83 16.97 11.52 -7.87
N PRO A 84 18.04 12.34 -8.02
CA PRO A 84 19.24 12.20 -7.19
C PRO A 84 18.89 12.33 -5.71
N ARG A 85 19.39 11.42 -4.87
CA ARG A 85 19.25 11.55 -3.42
C ARG A 85 20.39 12.44 -2.90
N PRO A 86 20.13 13.48 -2.10
CA PRO A 86 21.18 14.37 -1.58
C PRO A 86 22.15 13.67 -0.62
N ASP A 87 21.85 12.43 -0.20
CA ASP A 87 22.55 11.69 0.86
C ASP A 87 23.09 10.32 0.40
N ALA A 88 23.09 10.04 -0.91
CA ALA A 88 23.58 8.76 -1.47
C ALA A 88 25.08 8.77 -1.78
#